data_AF-A8P120-F1
#
_entry.id   AF-A8P120-F1
#
_cell.length_a   1.000
_cell.length_b   1.000
_cell.length_c   1.000
_cell.angle_alpha   90.00
_cell.angle_beta   90.00
_cell.angle_gamma   90.00
#
_symmetry.space_group_name_H-M   'P 1'
#
loop_
_entity.id
_entity.type
_entity.pdbx_description
1 polymer ?
#
loop_
_entity_poly.entity_id
_entity_poly.type
_entity_poly.pdbx_seq_one_letter_code
_entity_poly.pdbx_strand_id
1 'polypeptide(L)'
;MTVRNAIRLRVAPASSSPAFSRLPTNAYPAAVVQHISRSSKMARNEEKAQSMLYRFREAQAAELGLGTRADRRPRVASTCKSLRECERWRGEILREISRKVSKIQDAGLTDYEVRDLNDEINKLLREKRHWENQIIALGGANYRRNVAMLDEDGKEVPGTKGYKYFGRAKDLPGVRELFQSRKTEEEEENRVFAHYKRFLNQGPAYYGDLDESNPKLLEYEQTAEEEDWEEACLNVYGALGLPAEDIPKLPRPEATAEHPESTSSSAASKRKADSQDSEDAEMDDASKRTKTENAPPSGTSSTASDNDVARAHAQAAASYIPFLQPENLLPPKLPSREEMEKVLLDLRKKALVEEYFGNEANGS
;
A
#
# COMPACT_ATOMS: atom_id res chain seq x y z
N MET A 1 -60.79 -32.64 32.88
CA MET A 1 -59.80 -33.10 31.89
C MET A 1 -58.46 -32.49 32.33
N THR A 2 -57.76 -32.99 33.36
CA THR A 2 -57.05 -34.29 33.50
C THR A 2 -56.08 -34.46 32.34
N VAL A 3 -54.75 -34.61 32.49
CA VAL A 3 -53.96 -35.53 33.34
C VAL A 3 -52.53 -34.90 33.48
N ARG A 4 -51.92 -34.63 34.64
CA ARG A 4 -51.32 -35.45 35.73
C ARG A 4 -50.11 -36.33 35.35
N ASN A 5 -48.98 -36.12 36.03
CA ASN A 5 -48.10 -37.12 36.71
C ASN A 5 -46.84 -36.35 37.21
N ALA A 6 -46.58 -36.08 38.50
CA ALA A 6 -46.49 -36.91 39.72
C ALA A 6 -45.50 -38.07 39.55
N ILE A 7 -44.39 -38.16 40.30
CA ILE A 7 -44.23 -38.86 41.60
C ILE A 7 -42.83 -38.45 42.14
N ARG A 8 -42.61 -37.76 43.28
CA ARG A 8 -42.78 -38.02 44.73
C ARG A 8 -41.90 -39.16 45.28
N LEU A 9 -41.00 -38.86 46.24
CA LEU A 9 -41.04 -39.39 47.62
C LEU A 9 -39.86 -38.92 48.49
N ARG A 10 -40.19 -38.18 49.56
CA ARG A 10 -39.43 -38.04 50.80
C ARG A 10 -39.74 -39.24 51.70
N VAL A 11 -38.76 -39.73 52.47
CA VAL A 11 -39.02 -40.36 53.78
C VAL A 11 -37.85 -40.09 54.75
N ALA A 12 -38.20 -39.66 55.96
CA ALA A 12 -37.46 -39.77 57.23
C ALA A 12 -38.54 -40.04 58.32
N PRO A 13 -38.23 -40.26 59.61
CA PRO A 13 -37.18 -41.05 60.31
C PRO A 13 -37.81 -42.05 61.33
N ALA A 14 -37.01 -42.88 62.03
CA ALA A 14 -37.38 -43.45 63.34
C ALA A 14 -36.17 -44.03 64.12
N SER A 15 -36.20 -43.79 65.43
CA SER A 15 -35.26 -44.15 66.51
C SER A 15 -35.46 -45.56 67.08
N SER A 16 -34.40 -46.22 67.57
CA SER A 16 -34.38 -47.03 68.82
C SER A 16 -33.03 -47.76 69.03
N SER A 17 -32.38 -47.53 70.18
CA SER A 17 -31.23 -48.23 70.80
C SER A 17 -31.58 -49.70 71.20
N PRO A 18 -30.65 -50.65 71.55
CA PRO A 18 -29.66 -50.48 72.66
C PRO A 18 -28.32 -51.28 72.66
N ALA A 19 -27.42 -50.79 73.54
CA ALA A 19 -26.53 -51.48 74.49
C ALA A 19 -25.26 -52.29 74.08
N PHE A 20 -24.17 -51.90 74.78
CA PHE A 20 -23.11 -52.71 75.43
C PHE A 20 -21.93 -53.30 74.63
N SER A 21 -20.74 -52.71 74.80
CA SER A 21 -19.68 -53.28 75.68
C SER A 21 -18.43 -52.38 75.72
N ARG A 22 -17.87 -52.24 76.94
CA ARG A 22 -16.63 -51.52 77.30
C ARG A 22 -15.43 -52.44 77.06
N LEU A 23 -14.26 -51.94 76.62
CA LEU A 23 -13.02 -51.64 77.39
C LEU A 23 -11.81 -51.75 76.41
N PRO A 24 -10.57 -51.34 76.74
CA PRO A 24 -10.11 -50.39 77.74
C PRO A 24 -9.24 -49.26 77.14
N THR A 25 -9.15 -48.18 77.91
CA THR A 25 -8.16 -47.11 77.82
C THR A 25 -6.74 -47.65 77.98
N ASN A 26 -5.85 -47.34 77.05
CA ASN A 26 -4.40 -47.40 77.31
C ASN A 26 -3.86 -45.98 77.42
N ALA A 27 -3.38 -45.65 78.60
CA ALA A 27 -2.76 -44.38 78.94
C ALA A 27 -1.25 -44.42 78.65
N TYR A 28 -0.69 -43.22 78.46
CA TYR A 28 0.72 -42.79 78.47
C TYR A 28 1.46 -42.67 77.13
N PRO A 29 2.39 -41.70 76.98
CA PRO A 29 2.51 -40.41 77.67
C PRO A 29 2.49 -39.22 76.68
N ALA A 30 2.10 -38.06 77.20
CA ALA A 30 2.20 -36.78 76.51
C ALA A 30 3.66 -36.49 76.14
N ALA A 31 4.01 -36.72 74.87
CA ALA A 31 5.20 -36.12 74.27
C ALA A 31 4.94 -34.63 74.16
N VAL A 32 5.73 -33.86 74.91
CA VAL A 32 5.81 -32.41 74.85
C VAL A 32 6.07 -32.00 73.40
N VAL A 33 5.00 -31.62 72.69
CA VAL A 33 5.12 -30.90 71.42
C VAL A 33 5.66 -29.52 71.81
N GLN A 34 6.98 -29.38 71.79
CA GLN A 34 7.58 -28.06 71.66
C GLN A 34 6.99 -27.47 70.38
N HIS A 35 6.07 -26.52 70.56
CA HIS A 35 5.68 -25.58 69.52
C HIS A 35 6.92 -24.78 69.15
N ILE A 36 7.76 -25.36 68.29
CA ILE A 36 8.64 -24.56 67.45
C ILE A 36 7.69 -23.83 66.53
N SER A 37 7.26 -22.64 66.95
CA SER A 37 6.71 -21.62 66.08
C SER A 37 7.77 -21.30 65.04
N ARG A 38 7.89 -22.15 64.01
CA ARG A 38 8.50 -21.76 62.75
C ARG A 38 7.60 -20.66 62.22
N SER A 39 7.99 -19.43 62.51
CA SER A 39 7.51 -18.27 61.78
C SER A 39 7.85 -18.53 60.31
N SER A 40 6.93 -19.15 59.59
CA SER A 40 6.98 -19.27 58.14
C SER A 40 6.65 -17.90 57.56
N LYS A 41 7.52 -16.92 57.82
CA LYS A 41 7.63 -15.75 56.97
C LYS A 41 8.14 -16.28 55.63
N MET A 42 7.23 -16.49 54.69
CA MET A 42 7.63 -16.62 53.29
C MET A 42 8.46 -15.38 52.97
N ALA A 43 9.76 -15.58 52.74
CA ALA A 43 10.65 -14.56 52.22
C ALA A 43 9.99 -13.87 51.01
N ARG A 44 10.17 -12.55 50.86
CA ARG A 44 9.55 -11.80 49.76
C ARG A 44 9.96 -12.43 48.42
N ASN A 45 9.14 -12.27 47.39
CA ASN A 45 9.39 -12.92 46.09
C ASN A 45 10.80 -12.58 45.54
N GLU A 46 11.28 -11.36 45.81
CA GLU A 46 12.63 -10.90 45.49
C GLU A 46 13.73 -11.70 46.22
N GLU A 47 13.55 -11.97 47.51
CA GLU A 47 14.51 -12.77 48.32
C GLU A 47 14.51 -14.24 47.89
N LYS A 48 13.34 -14.79 47.54
CA LYS A 48 13.23 -16.15 46.97
C LYS A 48 13.90 -16.26 45.61
N ALA A 49 13.76 -15.25 44.77
CA ALA A 49 14.44 -15.15 43.47
C ALA A 49 15.96 -14.97 43.60
N GLN A 50 16.47 -14.51 44.75
CA GLN A 50 17.91 -14.39 45.00
C GLN A 50 18.53 -15.65 45.62
N SER A 51 17.73 -16.65 45.98
CA SER A 51 18.22 -17.89 46.59
C SER A 51 19.15 -18.67 45.65
N MET A 52 20.12 -19.38 46.23
CA MET A 52 21.08 -20.22 45.48
C MET A 52 20.39 -21.27 44.60
N LEU A 53 19.27 -21.84 45.07
CA LEU A 53 18.48 -22.81 44.30
C LEU A 53 17.77 -22.16 43.11
N TYR A 54 17.26 -20.95 43.27
CA TYR A 54 16.65 -20.22 42.14
C TYR A 54 17.70 -19.88 41.08
N ARG A 55 18.88 -19.39 41.49
CA ARG A 55 20.01 -19.14 40.58
C ARG A 55 20.50 -20.41 39.88
N PHE A 56 20.57 -21.53 40.59
CA PHE A 56 20.94 -22.83 40.00
C PHE A 56 19.92 -23.30 38.97
N ARG A 57 18.62 -23.22 39.28
CA ARG A 57 17.54 -23.57 38.35
C ARG A 57 17.50 -22.64 37.14
N GLU A 58 17.80 -21.36 37.32
CA GLU A 58 17.92 -20.38 36.24
C GLU A 58 19.12 -20.70 35.33
N ALA A 59 20.27 -21.06 35.90
CA ALA A 59 21.44 -21.49 35.14
C ALA A 59 21.17 -22.79 34.35
N GLN A 60 20.48 -23.76 34.95
CA GLN A 60 20.09 -25.00 34.28
C GLN A 60 19.08 -24.75 33.13
N ALA A 61 18.15 -23.82 33.31
CA ALA A 61 17.22 -23.40 32.26
C ALA A 61 17.93 -22.66 31.12
N ALA A 62 18.94 -21.84 31.45
CA ALA A 62 19.80 -21.17 30.47
C ALA A 62 20.61 -22.19 29.65
N GLU A 63 21.17 -23.22 30.28
CA GLU A 63 21.91 -24.31 29.62
C GLU A 63 21.00 -25.11 28.67
N LEU A 64 19.73 -25.29 29.02
CA LEU A 64 18.72 -25.92 28.16
C LEU A 64 18.21 -24.99 27.03
N GLY A 65 18.72 -23.76 26.93
CA GLY A 65 18.34 -22.79 25.89
C GLY A 65 16.94 -22.19 26.08
N LEU A 66 16.29 -22.41 27.23
CA LEU A 66 15.04 -21.78 27.59
C LEU A 66 15.35 -20.38 28.15
N GLY A 67 15.41 -19.39 27.24
CA GLY A 67 16.00 -18.08 27.58
C GLY A 67 15.38 -17.44 28.82
N THR A 68 16.26 -16.91 29.65
CA THR A 68 15.98 -16.45 31.01
C THR A 68 15.41 -15.02 31.00
N ARG A 69 14.85 -14.57 32.14
CA ARG A 69 14.47 -13.15 32.32
C ARG A 69 15.69 -12.21 32.38
N ALA A 70 16.89 -12.77 32.51
CA ALA A 70 18.15 -12.03 32.57
C ALA A 70 18.79 -11.81 31.18
N ASP A 71 18.30 -12.47 30.12
CA ASP A 71 18.74 -12.18 28.77
C ASP A 71 18.28 -10.77 28.41
N ARG A 72 19.21 -9.82 28.47
CA ARG A 72 18.96 -8.45 28.03
C ARG A 72 19.15 -8.38 26.53
N ARG A 73 18.25 -7.68 25.86
CA ARG A 73 18.36 -7.38 24.44
C ARG A 73 19.72 -6.73 24.14
N PRO A 74 20.49 -7.25 23.18
CA PRO A 74 21.71 -6.60 22.72
C PRO A 74 21.40 -5.19 22.17
N ARG A 75 22.25 -4.20 22.47
CA ARG A 75 22.05 -2.82 21.99
C ARG A 75 22.20 -2.69 20.47
N VAL A 76 22.99 -3.56 19.86
CA VAL A 76 23.32 -3.52 18.44
C VAL A 76 22.74 -4.77 17.78
N ALA A 77 21.82 -4.60 16.84
CA ALA A 77 21.16 -5.73 16.18
C ALA A 77 22.14 -6.61 15.37
N SER A 78 23.19 -6.02 14.80
CA SER A 78 24.16 -6.73 13.94
C SER A 78 25.02 -7.76 14.66
N THR A 79 25.06 -7.76 16.01
CA THR A 79 25.80 -8.78 16.76
C THR A 79 25.07 -10.12 16.78
N CYS A 80 23.74 -10.12 16.62
CA CYS A 80 22.95 -11.35 16.54
C CYS A 80 23.04 -11.96 15.14
N LYS A 81 23.56 -13.19 15.08
CA LYS A 81 23.68 -13.99 13.85
C LYS A 81 22.58 -15.04 13.71
N SER A 82 21.81 -15.28 14.77
CA SER A 82 20.72 -16.25 14.80
C SER A 82 19.40 -15.57 14.43
N LEU A 83 18.77 -16.03 13.34
CA LEU A 83 17.47 -15.51 12.88
C LEU A 83 16.39 -15.65 13.97
N ARG A 84 16.36 -16.80 14.66
CA ARG A 84 15.39 -17.09 15.73
C ARG A 84 15.49 -16.09 16.89
N GLU A 85 16.70 -15.67 17.24
CA GLU A 85 16.92 -14.67 18.28
C GLU A 85 16.48 -13.28 17.84
N CYS A 86 16.80 -12.89 16.59
CA CYS A 86 16.36 -11.61 16.03
C CYS A 86 14.82 -11.49 16.02
N GLU A 87 14.12 -12.56 15.65
CA GLU A 87 12.64 -12.60 15.69
C GLU A 87 12.10 -12.52 17.11
N ARG A 88 12.72 -13.20 18.08
CA ARG A 88 12.37 -13.10 19.50
C ARG A 88 12.51 -11.66 20.01
N TRP A 89 13.65 -11.01 19.75
CA TRP A 89 13.90 -9.63 20.19
C TRP A 89 12.95 -8.64 19.52
N ARG A 90 12.64 -8.83 18.23
CA ARG A 90 11.62 -8.04 17.52
C ARG A 90 10.25 -8.19 18.20
N GLY A 91 9.83 -9.40 18.53
CA GLY A 91 8.58 -9.66 19.24
C GLY A 91 8.51 -8.99 20.61
N GLU A 92 9.64 -8.94 21.33
CA GLU A 92 9.72 -8.27 22.62
C GLU A 92 9.62 -6.74 22.50
N ILE A 93 10.27 -6.14 21.48
CA ILE A 93 10.13 -4.70 21.17
C ILE A 93 8.66 -4.36 20.91
N LEU A 94 7.96 -5.17 20.12
CA LEU A 94 6.54 -4.94 19.83
C LEU A 94 5.70 -4.97 21.10
N ARG A 95 5.95 -5.91 22.00
CA ARG A 95 5.26 -5.99 23.30
C ARG A 95 5.56 -4.78 24.20
N GLU A 96 6.80 -4.29 24.20
CA GLU A 96 7.17 -3.06 24.91
C GLU A 96 6.46 -1.83 24.34
N ILE A 97 6.39 -1.70 23.01
CA ILE A 97 5.66 -0.63 22.33
C ILE A 97 4.19 -0.68 22.73
N SER A 98 3.52 -1.83 22.60
CA SER A 98 2.10 -1.97 22.97
C SER A 98 1.83 -1.54 24.42
N ARG A 99 2.67 -1.97 25.37
CA ARG A 99 2.54 -1.54 26.78
C ARG A 99 2.67 -0.03 26.96
N LYS A 100 3.62 0.60 26.27
CA LYS A 100 3.82 2.06 26.35
C LYS A 100 2.72 2.84 25.65
N VAL A 101 2.22 2.35 24.52
CA VAL A 101 1.07 2.95 23.82
C VAL A 101 -0.17 2.95 24.72
N SER A 102 -0.45 1.84 25.41
CA SER A 102 -1.53 1.80 26.40
C SER A 102 -1.30 2.77 27.56
N LYS A 103 -0.07 2.86 28.10
CA LYS A 103 0.26 3.78 29.19
C LYS A 103 0.12 5.28 28.82
N ILE A 104 0.40 5.64 27.57
CA ILE A 104 0.23 7.05 27.12
C ILE A 104 -1.24 7.49 27.16
N GLN A 105 -2.18 6.56 27.05
CA GLN A 105 -3.61 6.87 27.09
C GLN A 105 -4.14 7.15 28.50
N ASP A 106 -3.32 6.95 29.54
CA ASP A 106 -3.72 7.22 30.93
C ASP A 106 -3.93 8.73 31.16
N ALA A 107 -5.15 9.11 31.55
CA ALA A 107 -5.51 10.52 31.80
C ALA A 107 -4.79 11.14 33.00
N GLY A 108 -4.31 10.32 33.94
CA GLY A 108 -3.57 10.78 35.13
C GLY A 108 -2.12 11.17 34.88
N LEU A 109 -1.60 10.94 33.67
CA LEU A 109 -0.21 11.23 33.34
C LEU A 109 0.00 12.73 33.08
N THR A 110 1.15 13.28 33.46
CA THR A 110 1.48 14.68 33.16
C THR A 110 1.94 14.86 31.71
N ASP A 111 1.82 16.07 31.17
CA ASP A 111 2.23 16.36 29.80
C ASP A 111 3.73 16.12 29.55
N TYR A 112 4.58 16.24 30.58
CA TYR A 112 6.02 15.93 30.47
C TYR A 112 6.25 14.43 30.35
N GLU A 113 5.63 13.64 31.22
CA GLU A 113 5.72 12.18 31.16
C GLU A 113 5.14 11.62 29.85
N VAL A 114 4.08 12.23 29.31
CA VAL A 114 3.54 11.88 27.98
C VAL A 114 4.59 12.12 26.88
N ARG A 115 5.37 13.21 26.95
CA ARG A 115 6.48 13.47 25.99
C ARG A 115 7.56 12.41 26.11
N ASP A 116 8.00 12.10 27.32
CA ASP A 116 9.04 11.10 27.57
C ASP A 116 8.61 9.72 27.07
N LEU A 117 7.37 9.30 27.35
CA LEU A 117 6.85 8.03 26.84
C LEU A 117 6.77 8.02 25.30
N ASN A 118 6.42 9.14 24.68
CA ASN A 118 6.39 9.24 23.22
C ASN A 118 7.80 9.13 22.61
N ASP A 119 8.80 9.77 23.22
CA ASP A 119 10.20 9.63 22.83
C ASP A 119 10.69 8.19 22.98
N GLU A 120 10.34 7.54 24.08
CA GLU A 120 10.66 6.14 24.33
C GLU A 120 10.02 5.20 23.29
N ILE A 121 8.77 5.44 22.88
CA ILE A 121 8.13 4.65 21.80
C ILE A 121 8.84 4.89 20.47
N ASN A 122 9.16 6.14 20.13
CA ASN A 122 9.89 6.46 18.91
C ASN A 122 11.28 5.81 18.89
N LYS A 123 11.96 5.74 20.04
CA LYS A 123 13.22 5.02 20.20
C LYS A 123 13.05 3.52 19.92
N LEU A 124 12.03 2.89 20.52
CA LEU A 124 11.72 1.47 20.28
C LEU A 124 11.34 1.18 18.83
N LEU A 125 10.67 2.10 18.14
CA LEU A 125 10.35 1.96 16.71
C LEU A 125 11.60 2.03 15.82
N ARG A 126 12.59 2.86 16.17
CA ARG A 126 13.89 2.86 15.47
C ARG A 126 14.65 1.57 15.74
N GLU A 127 14.69 1.13 16.99
CA GLU A 127 15.27 -0.17 17.35
C GLU A 127 14.61 -1.32 16.59
N LYS A 128 13.27 -1.37 16.53
CA LYS A 128 12.51 -2.33 15.72
C LYS A 128 13.00 -2.36 14.26
N ARG A 129 13.19 -1.19 13.64
CA ARG A 129 13.68 -1.10 12.25
C ARG A 129 15.08 -1.70 12.10
N HIS A 130 15.98 -1.49 13.07
CA HIS A 130 17.31 -2.11 13.06
C HIS A 130 17.22 -3.64 13.14
N TRP A 131 16.36 -4.17 14.00
CA TRP A 131 16.13 -5.61 14.10
C TRP A 131 15.47 -6.19 12.84
N GLU A 132 14.50 -5.49 12.24
CA GLU A 132 13.89 -5.92 10.98
C GLU A 132 14.89 -5.92 9.81
N ASN A 133 15.78 -4.93 9.75
CA ASN A 133 16.86 -4.91 8.75
C ASN A 133 17.85 -6.05 8.96
N GLN A 134 18.17 -6.39 10.21
CA GLN A 134 19.04 -7.53 10.51
C GLN A 134 18.40 -8.86 10.11
N ILE A 135 17.10 -9.05 10.37
CA ILE A 135 16.38 -10.25 9.95
C ILE A 135 16.45 -10.38 8.42
N ILE A 136 16.24 -9.28 7.68
CA ILE A 136 16.35 -9.28 6.22
C ILE A 136 17.79 -9.60 5.79
N ALA A 137 18.81 -9.01 6.43
CA ALA A 137 20.21 -9.27 6.11
C ALA A 137 20.63 -10.73 6.34
N LEU A 138 20.02 -11.40 7.33
CA LEU A 138 20.20 -12.83 7.60
C LEU A 138 19.37 -13.74 6.66
N GLY A 139 18.65 -13.18 5.69
CA GLY A 139 17.82 -13.93 4.74
C GLY A 139 16.44 -14.33 5.29
N GLY A 140 15.99 -13.69 6.37
CA GLY A 140 14.69 -13.94 6.99
C GLY A 140 13.52 -13.20 6.36
N ALA A 141 12.34 -13.32 6.97
CA ALA A 141 11.12 -12.73 6.48
C ALA A 141 11.18 -11.18 6.45
N ASN A 142 10.64 -10.59 5.39
CA ASN A 142 10.59 -9.13 5.25
C ASN A 142 9.35 -8.54 5.94
N TYR A 143 9.50 -8.20 7.21
CA TYR A 143 8.45 -7.56 8.02
C TYR A 143 8.18 -6.09 7.67
N ARG A 144 8.97 -5.47 6.78
CA ARG A 144 8.76 -4.07 6.37
C ARG A 144 7.67 -3.94 5.30
N ARG A 145 7.51 -4.95 4.45
CA ARG A 145 6.66 -4.89 3.25
C ARG A 145 5.17 -5.02 3.55
N ASN A 146 4.80 -5.64 4.68
CA ASN A 146 3.43 -6.10 4.93
C ASN A 146 2.69 -5.35 6.04
N VAL A 147 3.22 -4.24 6.52
CA VAL A 147 2.51 -3.37 7.47
C VAL A 147 2.47 -1.98 6.88
N ALA A 148 1.60 -1.77 5.89
CA ALA A 148 0.89 -0.50 5.85
C ALA A 148 0.15 -0.47 7.19
N MET A 149 0.71 0.27 8.15
CA MET A 149 0.11 0.42 9.46
C MET A 149 -1.25 1.07 9.21
N LEU A 150 -2.29 0.25 9.18
CA LEU A 150 -3.66 0.73 9.03
C LEU A 150 -3.95 1.37 10.39
N ASP A 151 -3.74 2.67 10.41
CA ASP A 151 -3.84 3.50 11.59
C ASP A 151 -5.29 3.54 12.06
N GLU A 152 -5.58 3.10 13.28
CA GLU A 152 -6.73 3.64 14.01
C GLU A 152 -6.41 4.99 14.64
N ASP A 153 -5.13 5.42 14.72
CA ASP A 153 -4.78 6.82 15.04
C ASP A 153 -3.28 7.23 14.86
N GLY A 154 -2.49 6.63 13.98
CA GLY A 154 -1.05 6.93 13.80
C GLY A 154 -0.69 8.06 12.84
N LYS A 155 -1.42 9.20 12.82
CA LYS A 155 -1.16 10.31 11.89
C LYS A 155 0.26 10.88 12.06
N GLU A 156 1.10 10.76 11.03
CA GLU A 156 2.43 11.38 10.98
C GLU A 156 2.32 12.90 10.80
N VAL A 157 3.13 13.69 11.51
CA VAL A 157 3.21 15.15 11.36
C VAL A 157 4.01 15.49 10.10
N PRO A 158 3.50 16.34 9.19
CA PRO A 158 4.28 16.83 8.06
C PRO A 158 5.41 17.75 8.56
N GLY A 159 6.63 17.52 8.05
CA GLY A 159 7.82 18.31 8.39
C GLY A 159 8.84 17.58 9.28
N THR A 160 8.43 16.79 10.26
CA THR A 160 9.33 16.01 11.14
C THR A 160 9.47 14.57 10.64
N LYS A 161 10.14 14.42 9.49
CA LYS A 161 10.30 13.15 8.77
C LYS A 161 10.89 12.03 9.66
N GLY A 162 10.00 11.25 10.28
CA GLY A 162 10.34 10.05 11.06
C GLY A 162 10.03 10.08 12.56
N TYR A 163 9.46 11.17 13.11
CA TYR A 163 8.98 11.22 14.49
C TYR A 163 7.44 11.13 14.52
N LYS A 164 6.89 10.32 15.43
CA LYS A 164 5.44 10.06 15.51
C LYS A 164 4.91 10.44 16.88
N TYR A 165 3.66 10.89 16.95
CA TYR A 165 2.95 11.15 18.20
C TYR A 165 1.83 10.13 18.37
N PHE A 166 1.83 9.39 19.48
CA PHE A 166 0.86 8.34 19.76
C PHE A 166 -0.18 8.78 20.80
N GLY A 167 -1.45 8.46 20.58
CA GLY A 167 -2.54 8.73 21.53
C GLY A 167 -2.55 10.16 22.04
N ARG A 168 -2.58 10.33 23.37
CA ARG A 168 -2.59 11.62 24.07
C ARG A 168 -1.38 12.53 23.78
N ALA A 169 -0.27 11.99 23.27
CA ALA A 169 0.87 12.80 22.87
C ALA A 169 0.53 13.80 21.74
N LYS A 170 -0.56 13.59 21.01
CA LYS A 170 -1.09 14.55 20.02
C LYS A 170 -1.77 15.76 20.66
N ASP A 171 -2.35 15.58 21.85
CA ASP A 171 -3.11 16.63 22.54
C ASP A 171 -2.21 17.62 23.30
N LEU A 172 -0.90 17.34 23.33
CA LEU A 172 0.08 18.21 23.94
C LEU A 172 0.02 19.62 23.33
N PRO A 173 0.13 20.68 24.16
CA PRO A 173 0.18 22.06 23.67
C PRO A 173 1.38 22.23 22.73
N GLY A 174 1.16 22.88 21.58
CA GLY A 174 2.12 23.00 20.46
C GLY A 174 2.01 21.89 19.41
N VAL A 175 1.94 20.61 19.81
CA VAL A 175 1.77 19.49 18.86
C VAL A 175 0.36 19.51 18.27
N ARG A 176 -0.64 19.76 19.11
CA ARG A 176 -2.05 19.87 18.72
C ARG A 176 -2.27 20.95 17.65
N GLU A 177 -1.57 22.08 17.77
CA GLU A 177 -1.67 23.19 16.82
C GLU A 177 -1.09 22.81 15.46
N LEU A 178 0.04 22.08 15.42
CA LEU A 178 0.63 21.58 14.16
C LEU A 178 -0.28 20.60 13.41
N PHE A 179 -1.04 19.77 14.14
CA PHE A 179 -2.01 18.88 13.52
C PHE A 179 -3.26 19.62 13.02
N GLN A 180 -3.69 20.66 13.73
CA GLN A 180 -4.85 21.48 13.34
C GLN A 180 -4.54 22.35 12.13
N SER A 181 -3.40 23.05 12.11
CA SER A 181 -2.98 23.92 10.99
C SER A 181 -2.82 23.14 9.69
N ARG A 182 -2.24 21.94 9.75
CA ARG A 182 -2.14 21.06 8.58
C ARG A 182 -3.50 20.50 8.16
N LYS A 183 -4.39 20.17 9.11
CA LYS A 183 -5.74 19.73 8.73
C LYS A 183 -6.47 20.84 7.96
N THR A 184 -6.32 22.09 8.39
CA THR A 184 -6.89 23.24 7.66
C THR A 184 -6.22 23.43 6.29
N GLU A 185 -4.90 23.28 6.18
CA GLU A 185 -4.16 23.36 4.90
C GLU A 185 -4.54 22.24 3.93
N GLU A 186 -4.63 20.98 4.38
CA GLU A 186 -5.10 19.85 3.56
C GLU A 186 -6.54 20.06 3.07
N GLU A 187 -7.40 20.61 3.92
CA GLU A 187 -8.77 20.96 3.54
C GLU A 187 -8.79 22.10 2.51
N GLU A 188 -7.92 23.11 2.64
CA GLU A 188 -7.74 24.17 1.64
C GLU A 188 -7.25 23.64 0.31
N GLU A 189 -6.19 22.83 0.31
CA GLU A 189 -5.65 22.18 -0.88
C GLU A 189 -6.70 21.29 -1.55
N ASN A 190 -7.45 20.50 -0.78
CA ASN A 190 -8.52 19.68 -1.32
C ASN A 190 -9.66 20.53 -1.91
N ARG A 191 -10.00 21.66 -1.28
CA ARG A 191 -11.00 22.60 -1.83
C ARG A 191 -10.50 23.23 -3.13
N VAL A 192 -9.25 23.68 -3.17
CA VAL A 192 -8.62 24.27 -4.36
C VAL A 192 -8.51 23.22 -5.47
N PHE A 193 -8.08 22.01 -5.16
CA PHE A 193 -7.99 20.90 -6.10
C PHE A 193 -9.37 20.49 -6.62
N ALA A 194 -10.38 20.41 -5.76
CA ALA A 194 -11.75 20.13 -6.19
C ALA A 194 -12.30 21.24 -7.10
N HIS A 195 -12.01 22.50 -6.78
CA HIS A 195 -12.34 23.64 -7.62
C HIS A 195 -11.64 23.53 -8.98
N TYR A 196 -10.32 23.32 -9.01
CA TYR A 196 -9.53 23.22 -10.24
C TYR A 196 -9.90 21.99 -11.09
N LYS A 197 -10.18 20.85 -10.47
CA LYS A 197 -10.61 19.62 -11.13
C LYS A 197 -11.90 19.80 -11.94
N ARG A 198 -12.78 20.71 -11.51
CA ARG A 198 -14.00 21.05 -12.27
C ARG A 198 -13.69 21.70 -13.63
N PHE A 199 -12.54 22.35 -13.75
CA PHE A 199 -12.09 23.07 -14.95
C PHE A 199 -11.12 22.27 -15.82
N LEU A 200 -10.55 21.17 -15.31
CA LEU A 200 -9.57 20.35 -16.03
C LEU A 200 -10.16 19.50 -17.16
N ASN A 201 -11.43 19.12 -17.05
CA ASN A 201 -12.10 18.23 -17.99
C ASN A 201 -13.19 18.96 -18.78
N GLN A 202 -12.88 20.15 -19.28
CA GLN A 202 -13.80 20.88 -20.16
C GLN A 202 -13.79 20.22 -21.55
N GLY A 203 -14.99 20.00 -22.11
CA GLY A 203 -15.13 19.37 -23.41
C GLY A 203 -14.76 20.30 -24.59
N PRO A 204 -14.75 19.78 -25.83
CA PRO A 204 -14.40 20.52 -27.05
C PRO A 204 -15.17 21.85 -27.23
N ALA A 205 -16.42 21.90 -26.73
CA ALA A 205 -17.24 23.11 -26.73
C ALA A 205 -16.62 24.31 -25.98
N TYR A 206 -15.77 24.06 -24.98
CA TYR A 206 -15.08 25.14 -24.25
C TYR A 206 -13.93 25.75 -25.04
N TYR A 207 -13.31 24.97 -25.93
CA TYR A 207 -12.18 25.38 -26.75
C TYR A 207 -12.59 25.93 -28.12
N GLY A 208 -13.90 25.99 -28.42
CA GLY A 208 -14.42 26.50 -29.68
C GLY A 208 -14.36 25.49 -30.83
N ASP A 209 -13.96 24.24 -30.57
CA ASP A 209 -13.81 23.20 -31.59
C ASP A 209 -15.14 22.86 -32.31
N LEU A 210 -16.29 23.25 -31.73
CA LEU A 210 -17.61 23.03 -32.30
C LEU A 210 -18.18 24.27 -33.02
N ASP A 211 -17.51 25.42 -32.94
CA ASP A 211 -18.04 26.67 -33.49
C ASP A 211 -18.07 26.64 -35.02
N GLU A 212 -17.09 25.99 -35.67
CA GLU A 212 -17.07 25.77 -37.13
C GLU A 212 -18.20 24.84 -37.60
N SER A 213 -18.71 23.97 -36.72
CA SER A 213 -19.82 23.06 -37.04
C SER A 213 -21.21 23.66 -36.80
N ASN A 214 -21.28 24.95 -36.44
CA ASN A 214 -22.55 25.61 -36.16
C ASN A 214 -23.37 25.74 -37.46
N PRO A 215 -24.58 25.14 -37.54
CA PRO A 215 -25.37 25.12 -38.77
C PRO A 215 -25.69 26.52 -39.29
N LYS A 216 -25.86 27.49 -38.39
CA LYS A 216 -26.12 28.89 -38.77
C LYS A 216 -24.91 29.56 -39.42
N LEU A 217 -23.69 29.22 -38.98
CA LEU A 217 -22.47 29.75 -39.56
C LEU A 217 -22.25 29.13 -40.95
N LEU A 218 -22.43 27.82 -41.06
CA LEU A 218 -22.31 27.10 -42.33
C LEU A 218 -23.32 27.57 -43.39
N GLU A 219 -24.58 27.81 -43.01
CA GLU A 219 -25.57 28.40 -43.92
C GLU A 219 -25.16 29.79 -44.40
N TYR A 220 -24.65 30.63 -43.49
CA TYR A 220 -24.18 31.98 -43.82
C TYR A 220 -22.98 31.94 -44.78
N GLU A 221 -21.98 31.10 -44.50
CA GLU A 221 -20.82 30.89 -45.36
C GLU A 221 -21.23 30.38 -46.74
N GLN A 222 -22.15 29.42 -46.80
CA GLN A 222 -22.68 28.91 -48.07
C GLN A 222 -23.38 30.00 -48.88
N THR A 223 -24.21 30.84 -48.24
CA THR A 223 -24.88 31.94 -48.95
C THR A 223 -23.87 32.97 -49.47
N ALA A 224 -22.85 33.30 -48.67
CA ALA A 224 -21.82 34.24 -49.08
C ALA A 224 -20.96 33.68 -50.24
N GLU A 225 -20.60 32.39 -50.19
CA GLU A 225 -19.87 31.73 -51.28
C GLU A 225 -20.68 31.67 -52.58
N GLU A 226 -21.99 31.45 -52.50
CA GLU A 226 -22.89 31.47 -53.65
C GLU A 226 -22.96 32.86 -54.28
N GLU A 227 -23.13 33.90 -53.46
CA GLU A 227 -23.15 35.30 -53.91
C GLU A 227 -21.82 35.70 -54.57
N ASP A 228 -20.69 35.42 -53.91
CA ASP A 228 -19.35 35.69 -54.45
C ASP A 228 -19.09 34.95 -55.78
N TRP A 229 -19.58 33.71 -55.89
CA TRP A 229 -19.47 32.90 -57.10
C TRP A 229 -20.29 33.48 -58.26
N GLU A 230 -21.54 33.89 -57.98
CA GLU A 230 -22.42 34.52 -58.95
C GLU A 230 -21.81 35.83 -59.46
N GLU A 231 -21.30 36.68 -58.57
CA GLU A 231 -20.61 37.92 -58.93
C GLU A 231 -19.35 37.65 -59.78
N ALA A 232 -18.53 36.67 -59.39
CA ALA A 232 -17.35 36.28 -60.15
C ALA A 232 -17.71 35.76 -61.56
N CYS A 233 -18.75 34.94 -61.66
CA CYS A 233 -19.25 34.44 -62.94
C CYS A 233 -19.82 35.56 -63.82
N LEU A 234 -20.60 36.50 -63.26
CA LEU A 234 -21.11 37.66 -63.97
C LEU A 234 -19.98 38.54 -64.52
N ASN A 235 -18.92 38.75 -63.74
CA ASN A 235 -17.74 39.48 -64.18
C ASN A 235 -17.06 38.81 -65.39
N VAL A 236 -16.93 37.47 -65.38
CA VAL A 236 -16.35 36.70 -66.48
C VAL A 236 -17.25 36.69 -67.72
N TYR A 237 -18.56 36.50 -67.56
CA TYR A 237 -19.52 36.52 -68.66
C TYR A 237 -19.60 37.90 -69.31
N GLY A 238 -19.52 38.97 -68.51
CA GLY A 238 -19.40 40.35 -68.99
C GLY A 238 -18.13 40.57 -69.81
N ALA A 239 -17.00 39.99 -69.41
CA ALA A 239 -15.75 40.05 -70.18
C ALA A 239 -15.80 39.24 -71.49
N LEU A 240 -16.55 38.13 -71.52
CA LEU A 240 -16.68 37.23 -72.68
C LEU A 240 -17.86 37.58 -73.60
N GLY A 241 -18.74 38.50 -73.21
CA GLY A 241 -19.91 38.92 -74.00
C GLY A 241 -21.01 37.85 -74.11
N LEU A 242 -21.07 36.93 -73.14
CA LEU A 242 -22.05 35.84 -73.09
C LEU A 242 -23.33 36.27 -72.35
N PRO A 243 -24.52 35.76 -72.72
CA PRO A 243 -25.77 36.07 -72.03
C PRO A 243 -25.76 35.55 -70.59
N ALA A 244 -26.26 36.37 -69.66
CA ALA A 244 -26.24 36.10 -68.22
C ALA A 244 -27.29 35.08 -67.72
N GLU A 245 -28.01 34.40 -68.62
CA GLU A 245 -29.13 33.51 -68.25
C GLU A 245 -28.67 32.12 -67.76
N ASP A 246 -27.44 31.70 -68.09
CA ASP A 246 -26.90 30.36 -67.78
C ASP A 246 -25.69 30.43 -66.81
N ILE A 247 -25.86 31.01 -65.62
CA ILE A 247 -24.80 31.01 -64.58
C ILE A 247 -24.74 29.59 -63.97
N PRO A 248 -23.60 28.88 -64.08
CA PRO A 248 -23.45 27.57 -63.47
C PRO A 248 -23.45 27.70 -61.95
N LYS A 249 -24.15 26.79 -61.25
CA LYS A 249 -24.13 26.74 -59.78
C LYS A 249 -22.73 26.36 -59.28
N LEU A 250 -22.33 26.89 -58.12
CA LEU A 250 -21.08 26.54 -57.46
C LEU A 250 -20.99 25.00 -57.30
N PRO A 251 -19.98 24.34 -57.90
CA PRO A 251 -19.81 22.89 -57.79
C PRO A 251 -19.35 22.54 -56.38
N ARG A 252 -20.30 22.30 -55.48
CA ARG A 252 -19.99 21.70 -54.19
C ARG A 252 -19.66 20.21 -54.39
N PRO A 253 -18.58 19.69 -53.80
CA PRO A 253 -18.43 18.25 -53.71
C PRO A 253 -19.66 17.71 -52.98
N GLU A 254 -20.44 16.83 -53.62
CA GLU A 254 -21.49 16.10 -52.91
C GLU A 254 -20.80 15.37 -51.76
N ALA A 255 -21.14 15.74 -50.54
CA ALA A 255 -20.66 15.06 -49.35
C ALA A 255 -21.12 13.60 -49.44
N THR A 256 -20.27 12.76 -49.99
CA THR A 256 -20.32 11.32 -49.74
C THR A 256 -20.11 11.22 -48.25
N ALA A 257 -21.15 10.78 -47.54
CA ALA A 257 -21.15 10.62 -46.09
C ALA A 257 -20.15 9.54 -45.68
N GLU A 258 -18.86 9.87 -45.69
CA GLU A 258 -17.81 9.13 -45.02
C GLU A 258 -17.08 10.12 -44.12
N HIS A 259 -17.69 10.40 -42.97
CA HIS A 259 -16.89 10.67 -41.79
C HIS A 259 -15.97 9.46 -41.60
N PRO A 260 -14.64 9.60 -41.54
CA PRO A 260 -13.83 8.56 -40.94
C PRO A 260 -14.23 8.56 -39.47
N GLU A 261 -15.07 7.59 -39.10
CA GLU A 261 -15.33 7.26 -37.72
C GLU A 261 -13.97 7.09 -37.05
N SER A 262 -13.64 8.03 -36.16
CA SER A 262 -12.62 7.82 -35.16
C SER A 262 -13.04 6.58 -34.37
N THR A 263 -12.43 5.44 -34.70
CA THR A 263 -12.54 4.21 -33.94
C THR A 263 -11.98 4.47 -32.54
N SER A 264 -12.84 4.92 -31.65
CA SER A 264 -12.63 4.83 -30.22
C SER A 264 -12.91 3.38 -29.82
N SER A 265 -11.86 2.57 -29.83
CA SER A 265 -11.89 1.25 -29.22
C SER A 265 -11.97 1.40 -27.69
N SER A 266 -13.15 1.71 -27.15
CA SER A 266 -13.46 1.47 -25.75
C SER A 266 -14.15 0.12 -25.62
N ALA A 267 -13.34 -0.92 -25.43
CA ALA A 267 -13.82 -2.20 -24.93
C ALA A 267 -14.33 -2.01 -23.49
N ALA A 268 -15.64 -1.82 -23.34
CA ALA A 268 -16.32 -1.85 -22.05
C ALA A 268 -17.46 -2.89 -22.12
N SER A 269 -17.18 -4.04 -21.51
CA SER A 269 -18.07 -5.19 -21.41
C SER A 269 -19.44 -4.82 -20.81
N LYS A 270 -20.49 -5.23 -21.53
CA LYS A 270 -21.88 -5.37 -21.07
C LYS A 270 -21.97 -5.87 -19.63
N ARG A 271 -22.63 -5.10 -18.76
CA ARG A 271 -23.48 -5.66 -17.70
C ARG A 271 -24.90 -5.14 -17.93
N LYS A 272 -25.80 -6.08 -18.20
CA LYS A 272 -27.24 -5.89 -18.27
C LYS A 272 -27.78 -6.07 -16.85
N ALA A 273 -28.51 -5.08 -16.36
CA ALA A 273 -29.25 -5.14 -15.10
C ALA A 273 -30.47 -6.05 -15.28
N ASP A 274 -30.76 -6.84 -14.25
CA ASP A 274 -32.09 -7.36 -13.99
C ASP A 274 -32.36 -7.23 -12.48
N SER A 275 -33.58 -6.84 -12.16
CA SER A 275 -34.06 -6.40 -10.85
C SER A 275 -34.64 -7.56 -10.04
N GLN A 276 -34.28 -7.69 -8.76
CA GLN A 276 -35.26 -8.04 -7.72
C GLN A 276 -34.71 -7.87 -6.30
N ASP A 277 -35.62 -7.40 -5.46
CA ASP A 277 -35.57 -7.14 -4.02
C ASP A 277 -35.67 -8.44 -3.20
N SER A 278 -34.86 -8.59 -2.14
CA SER A 278 -35.22 -9.32 -0.89
C SER A 278 -34.07 -9.43 0.11
N GLU A 279 -34.46 -9.34 1.37
CA GLU A 279 -33.75 -9.28 2.66
C GLU A 279 -32.88 -10.50 3.07
N ASP A 280 -31.93 -10.21 3.98
CA ASP A 280 -31.46 -10.97 5.16
C ASP A 280 -30.63 -12.29 5.06
N ALA A 281 -29.83 -12.46 6.13
CA ALA A 281 -29.21 -13.68 6.69
C ALA A 281 -27.83 -14.24 6.21
N GLU A 282 -26.86 -14.14 7.15
CA GLU A 282 -25.92 -15.15 7.71
C GLU A 282 -25.20 -16.27 6.90
N MET A 283 -23.93 -16.44 7.31
CA MET A 283 -23.10 -17.66 7.50
C MET A 283 -22.56 -18.51 6.32
N ASP A 284 -21.22 -18.56 6.34
CA ASP A 284 -20.36 -19.75 6.35
C ASP A 284 -19.99 -20.60 5.12
N ASP A 285 -18.70 -20.93 5.17
CA ASP A 285 -18.00 -22.16 4.82
C ASP A 285 -17.33 -22.39 3.45
N ALA A 286 -16.16 -22.99 3.62
CA ALA A 286 -15.06 -23.29 2.75
C ALA A 286 -15.37 -24.26 1.59
N SER A 287 -14.50 -24.23 0.55
CA SER A 287 -13.54 -25.32 0.31
C SER A 287 -12.96 -25.35 -1.11
N LYS A 288 -11.64 -25.07 -1.17
CA LYS A 288 -10.56 -26.01 -1.58
C LYS A 288 -10.31 -26.34 -3.08
N ARG A 289 -8.99 -26.33 -3.38
CA ARG A 289 -8.19 -27.03 -4.42
C ARG A 289 -7.83 -26.16 -5.64
N THR A 290 -6.59 -26.12 -6.15
CA THR A 290 -5.29 -26.76 -5.84
C THR A 290 -4.22 -25.95 -6.56
N LYS A 291 -3.14 -25.56 -5.86
CA LYS A 291 -1.96 -24.92 -6.44
C LYS A 291 -0.88 -25.98 -6.61
N THR A 292 -0.53 -26.27 -7.86
CA THR A 292 0.67 -27.03 -8.23
C THR A 292 1.58 -26.09 -9.03
N GLU A 293 2.87 -26.36 -8.87
CA GLU A 293 4.04 -25.56 -9.20
C GLU A 293 4.18 -25.18 -10.68
N ASN A 294 4.76 -24.00 -10.96
CA ASN A 294 5.86 -23.89 -11.93
C ASN A 294 6.59 -22.54 -11.86
N ALA A 295 7.92 -22.64 -11.89
CA ALA A 295 8.88 -21.57 -12.11
C ALA A 295 8.86 -21.10 -13.59
N PRO A 296 9.53 -20.00 -13.95
CA PRO A 296 9.25 -19.21 -15.16
C PRO A 296 9.99 -19.74 -16.39
N PRO A 297 9.55 -19.34 -17.61
CA PRO A 297 10.49 -19.19 -18.71
C PRO A 297 10.55 -17.74 -19.22
N SER A 298 11.80 -17.33 -19.37
CA SER A 298 12.31 -16.23 -20.18
C SER A 298 11.89 -16.29 -21.66
N GLY A 299 11.82 -15.13 -22.31
CA GLY A 299 12.24 -14.99 -23.72
C GLY A 299 11.20 -14.45 -24.69
N THR A 300 11.39 -13.17 -25.06
CA THR A 300 11.59 -12.72 -26.44
C THR A 300 10.63 -13.24 -27.53
N SER A 301 9.72 -12.39 -28.03
CA SER A 301 9.29 -12.31 -29.46
C SER A 301 8.04 -11.43 -29.70
N SER A 302 8.16 -10.09 -29.61
CA SER A 302 7.06 -9.21 -30.04
C SER A 302 7.51 -7.94 -30.79
N THR A 303 8.73 -7.90 -31.31
CA THR A 303 9.26 -6.71 -32.02
C THR A 303 9.22 -6.83 -33.54
N ALA A 304 8.93 -8.02 -34.09
CA ALA A 304 8.90 -8.23 -35.54
C ALA A 304 7.59 -7.71 -36.17
N SER A 305 6.44 -7.94 -35.52
CA SER A 305 5.12 -7.53 -36.04
C SER A 305 4.96 -6.01 -36.17
N ASP A 306 5.49 -5.26 -35.22
CA ASP A 306 5.26 -3.81 -35.14
C ASP A 306 6.08 -3.04 -36.19
N ASN A 307 7.25 -3.56 -36.57
CA ASN A 307 8.09 -2.98 -37.61
C ASN A 307 7.49 -3.14 -39.01
N ASP A 308 6.80 -4.25 -39.28
CA ASP A 308 6.16 -4.49 -40.57
C ASP A 308 4.96 -3.54 -40.78
N VAL A 309 4.19 -3.28 -39.71
CA VAL A 309 3.09 -2.30 -39.72
C VAL A 309 3.62 -0.88 -39.93
N ALA A 310 4.69 -0.50 -39.21
CA ALA A 310 5.33 0.82 -39.38
C ALA A 310 5.86 1.03 -40.81
N ARG A 311 6.37 -0.03 -41.45
CA ARG A 311 6.86 0.01 -42.83
C ARG A 311 5.74 0.20 -43.86
N ALA A 312 4.60 -0.45 -43.66
CA ALA A 312 3.42 -0.26 -44.52
C ALA A 312 2.89 1.18 -44.43
N HIS A 313 2.82 1.74 -43.21
CA HIS A 313 2.39 3.13 -43.01
C HIS A 313 3.38 4.13 -43.63
N ALA A 314 4.68 3.91 -43.48
CA ALA A 314 5.71 4.73 -44.10
C ALA A 314 5.66 4.71 -45.64
N GLN A 315 5.35 3.57 -46.25
CA GLN A 315 5.15 3.45 -47.70
C GLN A 315 3.92 4.21 -48.18
N ALA A 316 2.81 4.12 -47.43
CA ALA A 316 1.60 4.88 -47.73
C ALA A 316 1.86 6.38 -47.65
N ALA A 317 2.47 6.88 -46.58
CA ALA A 317 2.80 8.29 -46.41
C ALA A 317 3.80 8.82 -47.47
N ALA A 318 4.81 8.03 -47.84
CA ALA A 318 5.75 8.38 -48.89
C ALA A 318 5.10 8.45 -50.28
N SER A 319 3.98 7.75 -50.52
CA SER A 319 3.24 7.84 -51.79
C SER A 319 2.56 9.20 -51.98
N TYR A 320 2.20 9.88 -50.89
CA TYR A 320 1.57 11.21 -50.92
C TYR A 320 2.60 12.35 -50.97
N ILE A 321 3.87 12.10 -50.64
CA ILE A 321 4.89 13.14 -50.46
C ILE A 321 6.14 12.81 -51.30
N PRO A 322 6.31 13.44 -52.48
CA PRO A 322 7.37 13.08 -53.46
C PRO A 322 8.83 13.19 -52.98
N PHE A 323 9.11 13.94 -51.91
CA PHE A 323 10.47 14.13 -51.40
C PHE A 323 10.84 13.20 -50.23
N LEU A 324 9.87 12.49 -49.65
CA LEU A 324 10.10 11.61 -48.51
C LEU A 324 10.27 10.17 -48.98
N GLN A 325 11.41 9.57 -48.63
CA GLN A 325 11.62 8.14 -48.80
C GLN A 325 10.98 7.37 -47.63
N PRO A 326 10.47 6.16 -47.85
CA PRO A 326 9.88 5.32 -46.78
C PRO A 326 10.84 5.09 -45.60
N GLU A 327 12.15 5.12 -45.85
CA GLU A 327 13.18 4.93 -44.82
C GLU A 327 13.28 6.11 -43.85
N ASN A 328 12.94 7.33 -44.29
CA ASN A 328 12.97 8.53 -43.45
C ASN A 328 11.82 8.58 -42.44
N LEU A 329 10.77 7.79 -42.68
CA LEU A 329 9.55 7.72 -41.86
C LEU A 329 9.56 6.52 -40.91
N LEU A 330 10.55 5.64 -41.01
CA LEU A 330 10.73 4.54 -40.08
C LEU A 330 11.38 5.04 -38.77
N PRO A 331 11.03 4.45 -37.63
CA PRO A 331 11.71 4.77 -36.37
C PRO A 331 13.20 4.46 -36.50
N PRO A 332 14.08 5.30 -35.90
CA PRO A 332 15.51 5.05 -35.94
C PRO A 332 15.82 3.70 -35.30
N LYS A 333 16.70 2.92 -35.94
CA LYS A 333 17.14 1.63 -35.41
C LYS A 333 17.91 1.86 -34.11
N LEU A 334 17.31 1.49 -32.98
CA LEU A 334 17.99 1.49 -31.70
C LEU A 334 18.98 0.31 -31.65
N PRO A 335 20.22 0.53 -31.19
CA PRO A 335 21.17 -0.55 -31.01
C PRO A 335 20.62 -1.65 -30.10
N SER A 336 20.92 -2.90 -30.42
CA SER A 336 20.54 -4.04 -29.58
C SER A 336 21.24 -3.97 -28.21
N ARG A 337 20.73 -4.69 -27.20
CA ARG A 337 21.35 -4.71 -25.87
C ARG A 337 22.83 -5.13 -25.92
N GLU A 338 23.16 -6.12 -26.74
CA GLU A 338 24.53 -6.60 -26.92
C GLU A 338 25.43 -5.55 -27.57
N GLU A 339 24.90 -4.82 -28.56
CA GLU A 339 25.61 -3.71 -29.20
C GLU A 339 25.85 -2.55 -28.21
N MET A 340 24.85 -2.21 -27.39
CA MET A 340 25.01 -1.21 -26.34
C MET A 340 26.03 -1.63 -25.30
N GLU A 341 26.00 -2.88 -24.84
CA GLU A 341 26.97 -3.43 -23.89
C GLU A 341 28.40 -3.36 -24.46
N LYS A 342 28.58 -3.65 -25.75
CA LYS A 342 29.87 -3.52 -26.44
C LYS A 342 30.34 -2.07 -26.50
N VAL A 343 29.46 -1.13 -26.87
CA VAL A 343 29.78 0.31 -26.91
C VAL A 343 30.17 0.83 -25.53
N LEU A 344 29.46 0.42 -24.48
CA LEU A 344 29.77 0.79 -23.10
C LEU A 344 31.11 0.21 -22.63
N LEU A 345 31.43 -1.02 -23.02
CA LEU A 345 32.72 -1.64 -22.74
C LEU A 345 33.85 -0.88 -23.43
N ASP A 346 33.67 -0.53 -24.71
CA ASP A 346 34.65 0.24 -25.48
C ASP A 346 34.86 1.64 -24.91
N LEU A 347 33.81 2.32 -24.45
CA LEU A 347 33.91 3.62 -23.76
C LEU A 347 34.65 3.49 -22.43
N ARG A 348 34.35 2.46 -21.64
CA ARG A 348 35.05 2.20 -20.37
C ARG A 348 36.53 1.87 -20.61
N LYS A 349 36.84 1.12 -21.66
CA LYS A 349 38.22 0.82 -22.06
C LYS A 349 38.95 2.09 -22.51
N LYS A 350 38.31 2.95 -23.29
CA LYS A 350 38.87 4.26 -23.69
C LYS A 350 39.12 5.16 -22.49
N ALA A 351 38.16 5.29 -21.58
CA ALA A 351 38.33 6.07 -20.35
C ALA A 351 39.48 5.54 -19.49
N LEU A 352 39.61 4.22 -19.33
CA LEU A 352 40.76 3.62 -18.65
C LEU A 352 42.08 3.88 -19.40
N VAL A 353 42.10 3.81 -20.72
CA VAL A 353 43.30 4.13 -21.50
C VAL A 353 43.68 5.60 -21.31
N GLU A 354 42.72 6.52 -21.31
CA GLU A 354 42.95 7.94 -21.03
C GLU A 354 43.43 8.20 -19.60
N GLU A 355 42.88 7.50 -18.60
CA GLU A 355 43.31 7.62 -17.20
C GLU A 355 44.73 7.09 -16.98
N TYR A 356 45.10 6.00 -17.66
CA TYR A 356 46.39 5.32 -17.44
C TYR A 356 47.51 5.82 -18.36
N PHE A 357 47.19 6.29 -19.57
CA PHE A 357 48.16 6.78 -20.56
C PHE A 357 48.04 8.30 -20.81
N GLY A 358 47.38 9.03 -19.91
CA GLY A 358 46.93 10.42 -20.08
C GLY A 358 47.84 11.37 -20.89
N ASN A 359 47.21 12.10 -21.81
CA ASN A 359 47.66 13.34 -22.47
C ASN A 359 49.18 13.52 -22.73
N GLU A 360 49.77 12.67 -23.56
CA GLU A 360 51.08 12.94 -24.19
C GLU A 360 50.96 13.82 -25.47
N ALA A 361 49.78 14.41 -25.76
CA ALA A 361 49.52 15.08 -27.05
C ALA A 361 48.96 16.52 -26.99
N ASN A 362 49.02 17.20 -25.84
CA ASN A 362 48.78 18.65 -25.77
C ASN A 362 49.95 19.33 -25.05
N GLY A 363 51.08 19.40 -25.76
CA GLY A 363 52.34 19.99 -25.30
C GLY A 363 53.30 20.26 -26.45
N SER A 364 52.85 21.03 -27.45
CA SER A 364 53.67 21.72 -28.45
C SER A 364 52.83 22.77 -29.17
#